data_AF-A0A938BBP6-F1
#
_entry.id   AF-A0A938BBP6-F1
#
_cell.length_a   1.000
_cell.length_b   1.000
_cell.length_c   1.000
_cell.angle_alpha   90.00
_cell.angle_beta   90.00
_cell.angle_gamma   90.00
#
_symmetry.space_group_name_H-M   'P 1'
#
loop_
_entity.id
_entity.type
_entity.pdbx_description
1 polymer ?
#
loop_
_entity_poly.entity_id
_entity_poly.type
_entity_poly.pdbx_seq_one_letter_code
_entity_poly.pdbx_strand_id
1 'polypeptide(L)'
;MIAQWTFTDKKGLTLLNIAYIPITRFVKIQSGIRVYGNDEQTKEYWKQRATVKALNQIYSIKVEKLFKKQKGKCACCGSIIEEMSGTEVHHMRPRSEQGTDEPNNLKLLHQSCHEELHSVFTRSQMAQMMNLKFNYVKLCNVEHFRKNPSILSDFLKIGKKIA
;
A
#
# COMPACT_ATOMS: atom_id res chain seq x y z
N MET A 1 4.23 -16.31 41.83
CA MET A 1 4.35 -17.36 40.78
C MET A 1 3.03 -18.12 40.76
N ILE A 2 2.25 -18.00 39.69
CA ILE A 2 0.96 -18.70 39.57
C ILE A 2 1.26 -20.07 38.96
N ALA A 3 0.94 -21.15 39.67
CA ALA A 3 1.16 -22.51 39.20
C ALA A 3 0.32 -22.76 37.94
N GLN A 4 0.98 -23.13 36.84
CA GLN A 4 0.34 -23.34 35.54
C GLN A 4 0.04 -24.83 35.35
N TRP A 5 -1.10 -25.29 35.89
CA TRP A 5 -1.60 -26.63 35.61
C TRP A 5 -1.96 -26.73 34.12
N THR A 6 -1.25 -27.60 33.39
CA THR A 6 -1.51 -27.87 31.97
C THR A 6 -1.92 -29.32 31.78
N PHE A 7 -3.09 -29.53 31.16
CA PHE A 7 -3.57 -30.87 30.81
C PHE A 7 -2.83 -31.37 29.55
N THR A 8 -2.18 -32.52 29.66
CA THR A 8 -1.38 -33.14 28.61
C THR A 8 -1.88 -34.56 28.33
N ASP A 9 -1.93 -34.97 27.05
CA ASP A 9 -2.21 -36.36 26.69
C ASP A 9 -0.96 -37.26 26.85
N LYS A 10 -1.12 -38.57 26.66
CA LYS A 10 -0.01 -39.54 26.72
C LYS A 10 1.03 -39.37 25.60
N LYS A 11 0.72 -38.59 24.56
CA LYS A 11 1.58 -38.30 23.42
C LYS A 11 2.29 -36.93 23.55
N GLY A 12 2.06 -36.21 24.65
CA GLY A 12 2.66 -34.91 24.93
C GLY A 12 1.93 -33.72 24.32
N LEU A 13 0.74 -33.91 23.74
CA LEU A 13 -0.10 -32.82 23.25
C LEU A 13 -0.81 -32.15 24.42
N THR A 14 -0.74 -30.83 24.50
CA THR A 14 -1.36 -30.05 25.57
C THR A 14 -2.62 -29.34 25.07
N LEU A 15 -3.63 -29.23 25.92
CA LEU A 15 -4.79 -28.38 25.60
C LEU A 15 -4.34 -26.93 25.47
N LEU A 16 -4.86 -26.23 24.45
CA LEU A 16 -4.60 -24.81 24.23
C LEU A 16 -4.99 -24.03 25.49
N ASN A 17 -4.01 -23.50 26.21
CA ASN A 17 -4.25 -22.67 27.37
C ASN A 17 -4.66 -21.26 26.89
N ILE A 18 -5.93 -20.92 27.10
CA ILE A 18 -6.49 -19.61 26.73
C ILE A 18 -5.71 -18.46 27.38
N ALA A 19 -5.10 -18.66 28.55
CA ALA A 19 -4.29 -17.65 29.22
C ALA A 19 -3.00 -17.28 28.45
N TYR A 20 -2.55 -18.10 27.49
CA TYR A 20 -1.43 -17.75 26.61
C TYR A 20 -1.83 -16.87 25.43
N ILE A 21 -3.12 -16.68 25.16
CA ILE A 21 -3.59 -15.78 24.11
C ILE A 21 -3.56 -14.35 24.68
N PRO A 22 -2.73 -13.45 24.16
CA PRO A 22 -2.64 -12.09 24.67
C PRO A 22 -3.96 -11.33 24.49
N ILE A 23 -4.40 -10.60 25.51
CA ILE A 23 -5.59 -9.76 25.42
C ILE A 23 -5.27 -8.49 24.63
N THR A 24 -5.62 -8.46 23.36
CA THR A 24 -5.54 -7.27 22.52
C THR A 24 -6.78 -6.40 22.73
N ARG A 25 -6.62 -5.23 23.39
CA ARG A 25 -7.75 -4.31 23.64
C ARG A 25 -7.94 -3.36 22.46
N PHE A 26 -9.17 -3.28 21.94
CA PHE A 26 -9.54 -2.27 20.96
C PHE A 26 -9.66 -0.90 21.61
N VAL A 27 -9.12 0.13 20.93
CA VAL A 27 -9.31 1.52 21.34
C VAL A 27 -10.76 1.93 21.08
N LYS A 28 -11.48 2.40 22.10
CA LYS A 28 -12.87 2.87 21.95
C LYS A 28 -12.95 4.02 20.94
N ILE A 29 -14.09 4.14 20.26
CA ILE A 29 -14.36 5.30 19.39
C ILE A 29 -14.62 6.53 20.28
N GLN A 30 -14.05 7.67 19.91
CA GLN A 30 -14.29 8.92 20.62
C GLN A 30 -15.78 9.31 20.57
N SER A 31 -16.35 9.69 21.72
CA SER A 31 -17.74 10.13 21.82
C SER A 31 -17.99 11.35 20.93
N GLY A 32 -19.18 11.41 20.32
CA GLY A 32 -19.59 12.51 19.42
C GLY A 32 -19.13 12.36 17.97
N ILE A 33 -18.18 11.47 17.66
CA ILE A 33 -17.77 11.18 16.28
C ILE A 33 -18.82 10.29 15.60
N ARG A 34 -19.26 10.69 14.40
CA ARG A 34 -20.20 9.91 13.58
C ARG A 34 -19.43 9.09 12.55
N VAL A 35 -19.89 7.88 12.22
CA VAL A 35 -19.21 7.03 11.22
C VAL A 35 -19.24 7.68 9.84
N TYR A 36 -20.36 8.29 9.47
CA TYR A 36 -20.57 8.96 8.18
C TYR A 36 -20.67 10.49 8.32
N GLY A 37 -20.04 11.06 9.35
CA GLY A 37 -19.99 12.51 9.54
C GLY A 37 -19.13 13.16 8.45
N ASN A 38 -19.65 14.23 7.84
CA ASN A 38 -18.95 14.97 6.79
C ASN A 38 -18.17 16.18 7.32
N ASP A 39 -18.27 16.46 8.61
CA ASP A 39 -17.49 17.48 9.30
C ASP A 39 -15.99 17.14 9.32
N GLU A 40 -15.16 18.18 9.35
CA GLU A 40 -13.71 18.04 9.25
C GLU A 40 -13.12 17.25 10.42
N GLN A 41 -13.69 17.42 11.62
CA GLN A 41 -13.26 16.71 12.81
C GLN A 41 -13.45 15.19 12.67
N THR A 42 -14.62 14.76 12.20
CA THR A 42 -14.91 13.35 11.94
C THR A 42 -13.99 12.77 10.88
N LYS A 43 -13.78 13.48 9.76
CA LYS A 43 -12.89 13.03 8.68
C LYS A 43 -11.46 12.86 9.16
N GLU A 44 -10.93 13.82 9.91
CA GLU A 44 -9.57 13.77 10.41
C GLU A 44 -9.41 12.66 11.47
N TYR A 45 -10.39 12.46 12.35
CA TYR A 45 -10.39 11.35 13.31
C TYR A 45 -10.30 9.98 12.61
N TRP A 46 -11.15 9.73 11.62
CA TRP A 46 -11.15 8.45 10.90
C TRP A 46 -9.87 8.25 10.10
N LYS A 47 -9.35 9.31 9.48
CA LYS A 47 -8.06 9.29 8.77
C LYS A 47 -6.89 8.96 9.69
N GLN A 48 -6.81 9.56 10.87
CA GLN A 48 -5.78 9.26 11.86
C GLN A 48 -5.89 7.81 12.33
N ARG A 49 -7.10 7.36 12.65
CA ARG A 49 -7.36 5.99 13.10
C ARG A 49 -7.00 4.95 12.02
N ALA A 50 -7.34 5.22 10.77
CA ALA A 50 -6.94 4.39 9.63
C ALA A 50 -5.41 4.33 9.48
N THR A 51 -4.73 5.47 9.62
CA THR A 51 -3.26 5.54 9.55
C THR A 51 -2.61 4.70 10.64
N VAL A 52 -3.09 4.78 11.89
CA VAL A 52 -2.57 3.97 13.01
C VAL A 52 -2.87 2.49 12.81
N LYS A 53 -4.08 2.15 12.35
CA LYS A 53 -4.46 0.77 12.03
C LYS A 53 -3.50 0.19 10.99
N ALA A 54 -3.26 0.91 9.89
CA ALA A 54 -2.35 0.48 8.84
C ALA A 54 -0.92 0.31 9.36
N LEU A 55 -0.37 1.29 10.11
CA LEU A 55 0.97 1.21 10.69
C LEU A 55 1.15 -0.03 11.58
N ASN A 56 0.16 -0.37 12.40
CA ASN A 56 0.22 -1.55 13.28
C ASN A 56 0.23 -2.89 12.53
N GLN A 57 -0.17 -2.91 11.25
CA GLN A 57 -0.12 -4.09 10.40
C GLN A 57 1.20 -4.23 9.65
N ILE A 58 2.05 -3.20 9.63
CA ILE A 58 3.32 -3.22 8.91
C ILE A 58 4.37 -3.96 9.74
N TYR A 59 4.89 -5.05 9.20
CA TYR A 59 6.00 -5.81 9.79
C TYR A 59 7.37 -5.50 9.15
N SER A 60 7.39 -4.79 8.03
CA SER A 60 8.62 -4.49 7.27
C SER A 60 9.04 -3.04 7.41
N ILE A 61 10.27 -2.80 7.91
CA ILE A 61 10.87 -1.47 8.03
C ILE A 61 10.88 -0.72 6.69
N LYS A 62 11.06 -1.46 5.58
CA LYS A 62 11.04 -0.89 4.22
C LYS A 62 9.65 -0.33 3.89
N VAL A 63 8.61 -1.13 4.13
CA VAL A 63 7.21 -0.74 3.89
C VAL A 63 6.82 0.42 4.81
N GLU A 64 7.25 0.40 6.07
CA GLU A 64 6.98 1.49 7.02
C GLU A 64 7.60 2.82 6.55
N LYS A 65 8.86 2.80 6.10
CA LYS A 65 9.54 3.97 5.53
C LYS A 65 8.80 4.50 4.30
N LEU A 66 8.34 3.61 3.41
CA LEU A 66 7.56 4.00 2.23
C LEU A 66 6.21 4.59 2.61
N PHE A 67 5.50 3.98 3.56
CA PHE A 67 4.20 4.43 4.04
C PHE A 67 4.31 5.84 4.64
N LYS A 68 5.30 6.07 5.51
CA LYS A 68 5.60 7.39 6.09
C LYS A 68 5.95 8.42 5.01
N LYS A 69 6.82 8.06 4.06
CA LYS A 69 7.22 8.93 2.93
C LYS A 69 6.03 9.32 2.05
N GLN A 70 5.06 8.43 1.88
CA GLN A 70 3.83 8.66 1.12
C GLN A 70 2.70 9.27 1.95
N LYS A 71 2.94 9.59 3.22
CA LYS A 71 1.92 10.12 4.15
C LYS A 71 0.68 9.21 4.25
N GLY A 72 0.91 7.89 4.21
CA GLY A 72 -0.14 6.87 4.28
C GLY A 72 -1.07 6.84 3.07
N LYS A 73 -0.65 7.36 1.92
CA LYS A 73 -1.46 7.40 0.69
C LYS A 73 -0.90 6.50 -0.39
N CYS A 74 -1.80 5.92 -1.19
CA CYS A 74 -1.45 5.23 -2.43
C CYS A 74 -0.82 6.23 -3.41
N ALA A 75 0.34 5.91 -3.99
CA ALA A 75 1.01 6.82 -4.93
C ALA A 75 0.25 6.99 -6.27
N CYS A 76 -0.70 6.10 -6.52
CA CYS A 76 -1.49 6.01 -7.74
C CYS A 76 -2.75 6.88 -7.65
N CYS A 77 -3.70 6.50 -6.79
CA CYS A 77 -4.98 7.20 -6.64
C CYS A 77 -4.95 8.36 -5.64
N GLY A 78 -3.92 8.47 -4.81
CA GLY A 78 -3.82 9.50 -3.77
C GLY A 78 -4.72 9.30 -2.55
N SER A 79 -5.57 8.27 -2.55
CA SER A 79 -6.39 7.88 -1.40
C SER A 79 -5.56 7.27 -0.28
N ILE A 80 -6.08 7.34 0.94
CA ILE A 80 -5.44 6.79 2.14
C ILE A 80 -5.42 5.26 2.04
N ILE A 81 -4.31 4.66 2.46
CA ILE A 81 -4.18 3.23 2.66
C ILE A 81 -4.68 2.93 4.08
N GLU A 82 -5.89 2.40 4.18
CA GLU A 82 -6.52 2.08 5.46
C GLU A 82 -6.10 0.71 6.01
N GLU A 83 -5.64 -0.17 5.11
CA GLU A 83 -5.26 -1.53 5.44
C GLU A 83 -4.08 -2.00 4.59
N MET A 84 -3.12 -2.66 5.23
CA MET A 84 -1.90 -3.12 4.57
C MET A 84 -2.07 -4.46 3.84
N SER A 85 -3.12 -5.23 4.17
CA SER A 85 -3.41 -6.53 3.56
C SER A 85 -3.61 -6.46 2.05
N GLY A 86 -4.21 -5.37 1.54
CA GLY A 86 -4.42 -5.10 0.11
C GLY A 86 -3.46 -4.07 -0.47
N THR A 87 -2.27 -3.92 0.10
CA THR A 87 -1.26 -2.95 -0.34
C THR A 87 0.01 -3.64 -0.82
N GLU A 88 0.49 -3.26 -2.01
CA GLU A 88 1.65 -3.85 -2.65
C GLU A 88 2.75 -2.82 -2.91
N VAL A 89 4.00 -3.30 -2.94
CA VAL A 89 5.16 -2.49 -3.29
C VAL A 89 5.38 -2.58 -4.81
N HIS A 90 5.26 -1.44 -5.48
CA HIS A 90 5.51 -1.28 -6.90
C HIS A 90 6.92 -0.73 -7.17
N HIS A 91 7.60 -1.30 -8.17
CA HIS A 91 8.87 -0.79 -8.69
C HIS A 91 8.63 0.19 -9.86
N MET A 92 8.94 1.47 -9.65
CA MET A 92 8.86 2.51 -10.69
C MET A 92 9.68 2.16 -11.93
N ARG A 93 10.92 1.70 -11.75
CA ARG A 93 11.67 0.98 -12.77
C ARG A 93 11.60 -0.50 -12.42
N PRO A 94 10.99 -1.36 -13.24
CA PRO A 94 10.88 -2.79 -12.95
C PRO A 94 12.25 -3.46 -12.77
N ARG A 95 12.33 -4.47 -11.90
CA ARG A 95 13.57 -5.25 -11.69
C ARG A 95 14.11 -5.89 -12.96
N SER A 96 13.22 -6.41 -13.82
CA SER A 96 13.59 -6.99 -15.13
C SER A 96 14.26 -5.99 -16.07
N GLU A 97 14.07 -4.69 -15.82
CA GLU A 97 14.62 -3.59 -16.60
C GLU A 97 15.75 -2.88 -15.84
N GLN A 98 16.45 -3.59 -14.94
CA GLN A 98 17.55 -3.08 -14.10
C GLN A 98 17.12 -2.07 -13.02
N GLY A 99 15.87 -2.16 -12.54
CA GLY A 99 15.40 -1.36 -11.40
C GLY A 99 15.99 -1.82 -10.06
N THR A 100 16.32 -0.85 -9.19
CA THR A 100 16.87 -1.11 -7.86
C THR A 100 15.77 -1.30 -6.79
N ASP A 101 16.13 -1.87 -5.65
CA ASP A 101 15.24 -1.97 -4.47
C ASP A 101 15.33 -0.76 -3.53
N GLU A 102 15.88 0.35 -4.02
CA GLU A 102 16.04 1.58 -3.25
C GLU A 102 14.69 2.27 -2.99
N PRO A 103 14.46 2.89 -1.82
CA PRO A 103 13.20 3.55 -1.47
C PRO A 103 12.75 4.68 -2.42
N ASN A 104 13.64 5.16 -3.31
CA ASN A 104 13.28 6.12 -4.35
C ASN A 104 12.65 5.46 -5.58
N ASN A 105 12.99 4.20 -5.87
CA ASN A 105 12.42 3.41 -6.95
C ASN A 105 11.12 2.68 -6.55
N LEU A 106 10.78 2.66 -5.26
CA LEU A 106 9.62 1.94 -4.75
C LEU A 106 8.45 2.88 -4.44
N LYS A 107 7.22 2.38 -4.65
CA LYS A 107 5.97 3.02 -4.23
C LYS A 107 5.02 2.02 -3.61
N LEU A 108 4.23 2.44 -2.62
CA LEU A 108 3.10 1.65 -2.12
C LEU A 108 1.84 2.01 -2.91
N LEU A 109 1.18 0.97 -3.41
CA LEU A 109 -0.07 1.05 -4.15
C LEU A 109 -1.11 0.11 -3.52
N HIS A 110 -2.39 0.42 -3.69
CA HIS A 110 -3.42 -0.60 -3.51
C HIS A 110 -3.23 -1.68 -4.57
N GLN A 111 -3.57 -2.92 -4.22
CA GLN A 111 -3.52 -4.05 -5.15
C GLN A 111 -4.28 -3.75 -6.45
N SER A 112 -5.51 -3.21 -6.36
CA SER A 112 -6.31 -2.83 -7.53
C SER A 112 -5.63 -1.77 -8.41
N CYS A 113 -5.05 -0.74 -7.80
CA CYS A 113 -4.29 0.28 -8.53
C CYS A 113 -3.04 -0.30 -9.21
N HIS A 114 -2.40 -1.28 -8.58
CA HIS A 114 -1.20 -1.94 -9.12
C HIS A 114 -1.55 -2.86 -10.30
N GLU A 115 -2.61 -3.64 -10.19
CA GLU A 115 -3.17 -4.44 -11.29
C GLU A 115 -3.57 -3.56 -12.49
N GLU A 116 -4.28 -2.45 -12.24
CA GLU A 116 -4.67 -1.52 -13.29
C GLU A 116 -3.43 -0.92 -13.99
N LEU A 117 -2.44 -0.46 -13.22
CA LEU A 117 -1.18 0.06 -13.76
C LEU A 117 -0.48 -0.95 -14.70
N HIS A 118 -0.47 -2.22 -14.32
CA HIS A 118 0.12 -3.30 -15.12
C HIS A 118 -0.74 -3.76 -16.30
N SER A 119 -2.05 -3.48 -16.29
CA SER A 119 -2.91 -3.69 -17.46
C SER A 119 -2.70 -2.64 -18.55
N VAL A 120 -2.31 -1.41 -18.16
CA VAL A 120 -2.11 -0.29 -19.09
C VAL A 120 -0.67 -0.26 -19.61
N PHE A 121 0.33 -0.53 -18.76
CA PHE A 121 1.74 -0.37 -19.11
C PHE A 121 2.53 -1.68 -19.00
N THR A 122 3.35 -1.95 -20.01
CA THR A 122 4.35 -3.02 -19.93
C THR A 122 5.57 -2.58 -19.14
N ARG A 123 6.33 -3.55 -18.61
CA ARG A 123 7.55 -3.27 -17.83
C ARG A 123 8.57 -2.43 -18.61
N SER A 124 8.75 -2.72 -19.90
CA SER A 124 9.66 -1.97 -20.77
C SER A 124 9.16 -0.54 -21.04
N GLN A 125 7.85 -0.33 -21.18
CA GLN A 125 7.26 1.02 -21.29
C GLN A 125 7.48 1.83 -20.00
N MET A 126 7.26 1.22 -18.84
CA MET A 126 7.53 1.84 -17.54
C MET A 126 9.00 2.28 -17.42
N ALA A 127 9.94 1.43 -17.82
CA ALA A 127 11.36 1.76 -17.82
C ALA A 127 11.71 2.91 -18.78
N GLN A 128 11.09 2.97 -19.96
CA GLN A 128 11.25 4.08 -20.89
C GLN A 128 10.72 5.40 -20.30
N MET A 129 9.55 5.38 -19.66
CA MET A 129 9.01 6.55 -18.97
C MET A 129 9.91 7.03 -17.84
N MET A 130 10.52 6.11 -17.11
CA MET A 130 11.51 6.44 -16.07
C MET A 130 12.77 7.09 -16.65
N ASN A 131 13.26 6.64 -17.81
CA ASN A 131 14.38 7.31 -18.50
C ASN A 131 14.04 8.75 -18.88
N LEU A 132 12.78 8.99 -19.28
CA LEU A 132 12.24 10.32 -19.59
C LEU A 132 11.86 11.12 -18.32
N LYS A 133 12.19 10.63 -17.12
CA LYS A 133 11.86 11.23 -15.82
C LYS A 133 10.36 11.49 -15.63
N PHE A 134 9.51 10.70 -16.28
CA PHE A 134 8.07 10.86 -16.24
C PHE A 134 7.46 9.99 -15.12
N ASN A 135 6.68 10.61 -14.23
CA ASN A 135 6.03 9.92 -13.11
C ASN A 135 4.69 9.31 -13.54
N TYR A 136 4.76 8.17 -14.21
CA TYR A 136 3.60 7.49 -14.78
C TYR A 136 2.65 6.87 -13.76
N VAL A 137 3.09 6.63 -12.51
CA VAL A 137 2.24 6.02 -11.47
C VAL A 137 1.05 6.91 -11.12
N LYS A 138 1.16 8.24 -11.27
CA LYS A 138 0.01 9.14 -11.08
C LYS A 138 -1.05 9.04 -12.18
N LEU A 139 -0.80 8.33 -13.27
CA LEU A 139 -1.72 8.24 -14.41
C LEU A 139 -2.78 7.14 -14.28
N CYS A 140 -2.68 6.23 -13.31
CA CYS A 140 -3.54 5.05 -13.24
C CYS A 140 -5.04 5.36 -13.05
N ASN A 141 -5.40 6.56 -12.64
CA ASN A 141 -6.79 6.99 -12.50
C ASN A 141 -7.29 7.87 -13.66
N VAL A 142 -6.48 8.12 -14.69
CA VAL A 142 -6.88 9.02 -15.78
C VAL A 142 -7.60 8.18 -16.84
N GLU A 143 -8.94 8.25 -16.86
CA GLU A 143 -9.80 7.60 -17.87
C GLU A 143 -9.30 7.80 -19.32
N HIS A 144 -8.60 8.91 -19.55
CA HIS A 144 -8.01 9.27 -20.82
C HIS A 144 -7.07 8.20 -21.40
N PHE A 145 -6.20 7.58 -20.59
CA PHE A 145 -5.28 6.53 -21.08
C PHE A 145 -5.98 5.19 -21.30
N ARG A 146 -7.06 4.93 -20.54
CA ARG A 146 -7.90 3.74 -20.71
C ARG A 146 -8.67 3.78 -22.03
N LYS A 147 -9.10 4.96 -22.47
CA LYS A 147 -9.89 5.16 -23.69
C LYS A 147 -9.04 5.32 -24.96
N ASN A 148 -7.77 5.71 -24.85
CA ASN A 148 -6.88 5.92 -26.00
C ASN A 148 -5.44 5.41 -25.75
N PRO A 149 -5.19 4.10 -25.90
CA PRO A 149 -3.86 3.51 -25.68
C PRO A 149 -2.80 3.97 -26.70
N SER A 150 -3.18 4.49 -27.87
CA SER A 150 -2.28 5.03 -28.90
C SER A 150 -1.51 6.28 -28.45
N ILE A 151 -2.14 7.13 -27.61
CA ILE A 151 -1.55 8.39 -27.10
C ILE A 151 -0.23 8.14 -26.38
N LEU A 152 -0.12 7.01 -25.68
CA LEU A 152 1.10 6.62 -24.99
C LEU A 152 2.23 6.23 -25.96
N SER A 153 1.88 5.50 -27.01
CA SER A 153 2.83 5.12 -28.05
C SER A 153 3.35 6.34 -28.79
N ASP A 154 2.51 7.35 -28.98
CA ASP A 154 2.87 8.60 -29.64
C ASP A 154 3.72 9.49 -28.71
N PHE A 155 3.39 9.56 -27.41
CA PHE A 155 4.19 10.27 -26.42
C PHE A 155 5.61 9.68 -26.27
N LEU A 156 5.73 8.35 -26.23
CA LEU A 156 7.02 7.66 -26.18
C LEU A 156 7.84 7.83 -27.47
N LYS A 157 7.19 7.89 -28.63
CA LYS A 157 7.85 8.21 -29.92
C LYS A 157 8.37 9.65 -29.97
N ILE A 158 7.61 10.60 -29.43
CA ILE A 158 8.01 12.02 -29.36
C ILE A 158 9.20 12.19 -28.43
N GLY A 159 9.18 11.57 -27.25
CA GLY A 159 10.30 11.64 -26.29
C GLY A 159 11.62 11.12 -26.85
N LYS A 160 11.59 10.12 -27.75
CA LYS A 160 12.79 9.60 -28.45
C LYS A 160 13.33 10.54 -29.54
N LYS A 161 12.54 11.50 -30.03
CA LYS A 161 12.98 12.47 -31.06
C LYS A 161 13.66 13.72 -30.47
N ILE A 162 13.52 13.96 -29.17
CA ILE A 162 13.96 15.19 -28.49
C ILE A 162 15.20 14.92 -27.61
N ALA A 163 15.60 13.65 -27.45
CA ALA A 163 16.81 13.21 -26.75
C ALA A 163 17.87 12.79 -27.77
#